data_AF-A0A7N5KE35-F1
#
_entry.id   AF-A0A7N5KE35-F1
#
_cell.length_a   1.000
_cell.length_b   1.000
_cell.length_c   1.000
_cell.angle_alpha   90.00
_cell.angle_beta   90.00
_cell.angle_gamma   90.00
#
_symmetry.space_group_name_H-M   'P 1'
#
loop_
_entity.id
_entity.type
_entity.pdbx_description
1 polymer ?
#
loop_
_entity_poly.entity_id
_entity_poly.type
_entity_poly.pdbx_seq_one_letter_code
_entity_poly.pdbx_strand_id
1 'polypeptide(L)'
;MSPKPTVFLPSIAERKIHNVGTYLCLLEDFFPDVIKIDWKEKDGKRILTSQQGDTMKTNDTYMKFSWLTVTGASLDKEHKCIVKHKSKKTGIDQEILFPSINKELAIDSTKYEDATLQLQLRNTSAYYTYVILLLKSLVYSAITAFYLLGGPVLCGNGIDLQITEETETFTLQQEQMLS
;
A
#
# COMPACT_ATOMS: atom_id res chain seq x y z
N MET A 1 -3.41 36.41 1.43
CA MET A 1 -3.73 35.25 2.29
C MET A 1 -2.53 34.34 2.30
N SER A 2 -2.05 33.96 3.48
CA SER A 2 -0.87 33.09 3.61
C SER A 2 -1.25 31.63 3.36
N PRO A 3 -0.32 30.80 2.86
CA PRO A 3 -0.60 29.39 2.59
C PRO A 3 -0.88 28.57 3.83
N LYS A 4 -1.92 27.75 3.75
CA LYS A 4 -2.24 26.72 4.74
C LYS A 4 -1.52 25.43 4.36
N PRO A 5 -0.63 24.90 5.23
CA PRO A 5 0.12 23.71 4.91
C PRO A 5 -0.63 22.44 5.32
N THR A 6 -0.58 21.44 4.45
CA THR A 6 -0.99 20.06 4.68
C THR A 6 0.24 19.17 4.42
N VAL A 7 0.61 18.35 5.41
CA VAL A 7 1.84 17.55 5.39
C VAL A 7 1.53 16.08 5.14
N PHE A 8 2.35 15.44 4.30
CA PHE A 8 2.31 14.00 4.06
C PHE A 8 3.70 13.40 4.32
N LEU A 9 3.71 12.32 5.08
CA LEU A 9 4.91 11.57 5.41
C LEU A 9 5.16 10.45 4.39
N PRO A 10 6.41 9.97 4.27
CA PRO A 10 6.75 8.84 3.42
C PRO A 10 5.90 7.61 3.74
N SER A 11 5.45 6.93 2.69
CA SER A 11 4.62 5.72 2.84
C SER A 11 5.43 4.56 3.44
N ILE A 12 4.75 3.58 4.05
CA ILE A 12 5.43 2.37 4.55
C ILE A 12 6.09 1.59 3.40
N ALA A 13 5.38 1.43 2.28
CA ALA A 13 5.84 0.68 1.13
C ALA A 13 7.13 1.25 0.55
N GLU A 14 7.20 2.57 0.38
CA GLU A 14 8.39 3.26 -0.13
C GLU A 14 9.63 3.02 0.76
N ARG A 15 9.44 3.10 2.09
CA ARG A 15 10.50 2.88 3.07
C ARG A 15 10.96 1.43 3.11
N LYS A 16 10.03 0.47 3.09
CA LYS A 16 10.34 -0.97 3.22
C LYS A 16 10.90 -1.58 1.93
N ILE A 17 10.34 -1.22 0.78
CA ILE A 17 10.67 -1.86 -0.51
C ILE A 17 11.85 -1.16 -1.17
N HIS A 18 11.84 0.17 -1.20
CA HIS A 18 12.81 0.96 -1.95
C HIS A 18 13.87 1.62 -1.08
N ASN A 19 13.75 1.55 0.25
CA ASN A 19 14.66 2.18 1.20
C ASN A 19 14.87 3.68 0.91
N VAL A 20 13.79 4.35 0.52
CA VAL A 20 13.71 5.80 0.29
C VAL A 20 12.45 6.33 0.96
N GLY A 21 12.30 7.65 1.02
CA GLY A 21 11.04 8.25 1.45
C GLY A 21 10.78 9.61 0.86
N THR A 22 9.53 9.85 0.50
CA THR A 22 9.07 11.11 -0.08
C THR A 22 8.20 11.86 0.92
N TYR A 23 8.72 13.01 1.36
CA TYR A 23 7.96 13.99 2.13
C TYR A 23 7.24 14.91 1.16
N LEU A 24 5.96 15.21 1.40
CA LEU A 24 5.17 16.09 0.54
C LEU A 24 4.54 17.20 1.38
N CYS A 25 4.72 18.43 0.93
CA CYS A 25 4.11 19.63 1.48
C CYS A 25 3.12 20.19 0.46
N LEU A 26 1.84 20.12 0.79
CA LEU A 26 0.77 20.76 0.04
C LEU A 26 0.45 22.11 0.68
N LEU A 27 0.33 23.16 -0.12
CA LEU A 27 0.07 24.53 0.31
C LEU A 27 -1.21 25.01 -0.36
N GLU A 28 -2.20 25.36 0.44
CA GLU A 28 -3.56 25.68 -0.01
C GLU A 28 -3.97 27.10 0.41
N ASP A 29 -5.05 27.59 -0.18
CA ASP A 29 -5.74 28.83 0.20
C ASP A 29 -4.86 30.09 0.24
N PHE A 30 -3.85 30.18 -0.62
CA PHE A 30 -2.98 31.35 -0.66
C PHE A 30 -3.27 32.31 -1.81
N PHE A 31 -2.92 33.58 -1.60
CA PHE A 31 -2.97 34.64 -2.61
C PHE A 31 -2.00 35.76 -2.24
N PRO A 32 -1.17 36.28 -3.17
CA PRO A 32 -1.13 35.95 -4.61
C PRO A 32 -0.41 34.63 -4.89
N ASP A 33 -0.40 34.20 -6.15
CA ASP A 33 0.22 32.96 -6.65
C ASP A 33 1.76 32.89 -6.49
N VAL A 34 2.40 34.02 -6.20
CA VAL A 34 3.86 34.12 -6.01
C VAL A 34 4.31 33.51 -4.68
N ILE A 35 4.90 32.31 -4.76
CA ILE A 35 5.42 31.53 -3.64
C ILE A 35 6.76 30.88 -4.01
N LYS A 36 7.68 30.77 -3.05
CA LYS A 36 8.90 29.96 -3.18
C LYS A 36 8.93 28.91 -2.07
N ILE A 37 9.32 27.69 -2.44
CA ILE A 37 9.37 26.55 -1.53
C ILE A 37 10.78 25.97 -1.60
N ASP A 38 11.47 25.96 -0.47
CA ASP A 38 12.80 25.37 -0.31
C ASP A 38 12.74 24.25 0.73
N TRP A 39 13.67 23.30 0.68
CA TRP A 39 13.79 22.25 1.69
C TRP A 39 15.17 22.24 2.33
N LYS A 40 15.25 21.91 3.62
CA LYS A 40 16.51 21.69 4.34
C LYS A 40 16.33 20.64 5.43
N GLU A 41 17.41 20.04 5.90
CA GLU A 41 17.41 19.35 7.20
C GLU A 41 17.17 20.38 8.32
N LYS A 42 16.54 19.99 9.44
CA LYS A 42 16.13 20.90 10.53
C LYS A 42 17.26 21.82 11.01
N ASP A 43 18.44 21.23 11.23
CA ASP A 43 19.66 21.88 11.69
C ASP A 43 20.66 22.12 10.54
N GLY A 44 20.29 21.72 9.33
CA GLY A 44 21.10 21.89 8.13
C GLY A 44 21.03 23.32 7.58
N LYS A 45 22.16 23.79 7.05
CA LYS A 45 22.23 25.07 6.32
C LYS A 45 22.05 24.92 4.81
N ARG A 46 22.18 23.70 4.31
CA ARG A 46 22.14 23.40 2.87
C ARG A 46 20.68 23.21 2.43
N ILE A 47 20.34 23.87 1.32
CA ILE A 47 19.09 23.60 0.63
C ILE A 47 19.21 22.24 -0.07
N LEU A 48 18.19 21.40 0.13
CA LEU A 48 18.07 20.10 -0.49
C LEU A 48 17.38 20.22 -1.85
N THR A 49 17.74 19.34 -2.77
CA THR A 49 17.09 19.25 -4.07
C THR A 49 15.70 18.67 -3.89
N SER A 50 14.68 19.49 -4.13
CA SER A 50 13.27 19.09 -4.09
C SER A 50 12.63 19.26 -5.46
N GLN A 51 11.48 18.65 -5.62
CA GLN A 51 10.62 18.80 -6.78
C GLN A 51 9.36 19.58 -6.39
N GLN A 52 8.73 20.23 -7.36
CA GLN A 52 7.57 21.10 -7.14
C GLN A 52 6.58 20.92 -8.27
N GLY A 53 5.30 20.93 -7.92
CA GLY A 53 4.20 20.98 -8.87
C GLY A 53 3.93 22.40 -9.34
N ASP A 54 3.15 22.51 -10.41
CA ASP A 54 2.65 23.79 -10.89
C ASP A 54 1.72 24.44 -9.87
N THR A 55 1.65 25.77 -9.91
CA THR A 55 0.67 26.50 -9.11
C THR A 55 -0.68 26.36 -9.79
N MET A 56 -1.65 25.78 -9.10
CA MET A 56 -2.99 25.57 -9.59
C MET A 56 -3.95 26.55 -8.91
N LYS A 57 -4.92 27.08 -9.66
CA LYS A 57 -5.96 27.96 -9.11
C LYS A 57 -7.10 27.10 -8.57
N THR A 58 -7.52 27.38 -7.34
CA THR A 58 -8.63 26.71 -6.65
C THR A 58 -9.64 27.77 -6.26
N ASN A 59 -10.77 27.84 -6.95
CA ASN A 59 -11.75 28.93 -6.81
C ASN A 59 -11.08 30.31 -6.99
N ASP A 60 -11.05 31.14 -5.95
CA ASP A 60 -10.42 32.47 -5.94
C ASP A 60 -9.01 32.49 -5.32
N THR A 61 -8.51 31.33 -4.88
CA THR A 61 -7.19 31.16 -4.25
C THR A 61 -6.30 30.25 -5.09
N TYR A 62 -5.10 29.98 -4.59
CA TYR A 62 -4.13 29.11 -5.25
C TYR A 62 -3.70 27.97 -4.33
N MET A 63 -3.28 26.88 -4.97
CA MET A 63 -2.65 25.74 -4.35
C MET A 63 -1.35 25.37 -5.09
N LYS A 64 -0.38 24.83 -4.35
CA LYS A 64 0.88 24.33 -4.90
C LYS A 64 1.41 23.24 -3.97
N PHE A 65 2.08 22.24 -4.52
CA PHE A 65 2.74 21.21 -3.72
C PHE A 65 4.22 21.09 -4.07
N SER A 66 5.02 20.66 -3.10
CA SER A 66 6.43 20.33 -3.27
C SER A 66 6.74 19.07 -2.51
N TRP A 67 7.61 18.24 -3.07
CA TRP A 67 8.07 17.03 -2.41
C TRP A 67 9.58 16.91 -2.40
N LEU A 68 10.06 16.25 -1.35
CA LEU A 68 11.45 15.94 -1.12
C LEU A 68 11.59 14.43 -0.98
N THR A 69 12.28 13.80 -1.91
CA THR A 69 12.64 12.39 -1.84
C THR A 69 14.04 12.25 -1.24
N VAL A 70 14.17 11.47 -0.19
CA VAL A 70 15.43 11.21 0.51
C VAL A 70 15.74 9.72 0.57
N THR A 71 16.99 9.37 0.83
CA THR A 71 17.42 7.99 1.05
C THR A 71 17.03 7.51 2.44
N GLY A 72 17.04 6.20 2.66
CA GLY A 72 16.74 5.60 3.96
C GLY A 72 17.61 6.11 5.10
N ALA A 73 18.88 6.43 4.83
CA ALA A 73 19.82 7.00 5.81
C ALA A 73 19.56 8.47 6.15
N SER A 74 18.60 9.12 5.50
CA SER A 74 18.13 10.44 5.86
C SER A 74 16.75 10.40 6.51
N LEU A 75 16.05 9.26 6.53
CA LEU A 75 14.72 9.15 7.15
C LEU A 75 14.74 9.38 8.67
N ASP A 76 15.87 9.09 9.31
CA ASP A 76 16.14 9.33 10.73
C ASP A 76 16.39 10.82 11.05
N LYS A 77 16.43 11.67 10.04
CA LYS A 77 16.60 13.12 10.20
C LYS A 77 15.28 13.87 10.09
N GLU A 78 15.19 14.96 10.84
CA GLU A 78 14.11 15.92 10.69
C GLU A 78 14.36 16.85 9.50
N HIS A 79 13.29 17.17 8.78
CA HIS A 79 13.34 18.04 7.61
C HIS A 79 12.42 19.24 7.77
N LYS A 80 12.70 20.31 7.04
CA LYS A 80 11.89 21.53 7.02
C LYS A 80 11.56 21.91 5.58
N CYS A 81 10.27 22.13 5.33
CA CYS A 81 9.80 22.86 4.16
C CYS A 81 9.72 24.35 4.54
N ILE A 82 10.46 25.19 3.82
CA ILE A 82 10.53 26.63 4.02
C ILE A 82 9.69 27.29 2.94
N VAL A 83 8.63 27.97 3.36
CA VAL A 83 7.67 28.61 2.49
C VAL A 83 7.81 30.13 2.58
N LYS A 84 8.20 30.72 1.46
CA LYS A 84 8.32 32.18 1.28
C LYS A 84 7.15 32.67 0.45
N HIS A 85 6.24 33.40 1.06
CA HIS A 85 5.04 33.90 0.40
C HIS A 85 4.91 35.42 0.52
N LYS A 86 4.51 36.07 -0.57
CA LYS A 86 4.44 37.54 -0.65
C LYS A 86 3.49 38.17 0.37
N SER A 87 2.44 37.47 0.81
CA SER A 87 1.42 38.07 1.67
C SER A 87 1.80 38.16 3.15
N LYS A 88 2.96 37.65 3.56
CA LYS A 88 3.41 37.71 4.95
C LYS A 88 3.89 39.12 5.32
N LYS A 89 3.22 39.75 6.29
CA LYS A 89 3.52 41.11 6.77
C LYS A 89 4.85 41.26 7.53
N THR A 90 5.40 40.17 8.06
CA THR A 90 6.55 40.18 8.99
C THR A 90 7.87 39.72 8.37
N GLY A 91 7.92 39.33 7.09
CA GLY A 91 9.16 38.90 6.41
C GLY A 91 9.80 37.61 6.94
N ILE A 92 9.18 36.93 7.92
CA ILE A 92 9.66 35.66 8.48
C ILE A 92 9.18 34.53 7.59
N ASP A 93 10.03 33.62 7.12
CA ASP A 93 9.60 32.46 6.34
C ASP A 93 8.71 31.52 7.16
N GLN A 94 7.74 30.84 6.54
CA GLN A 94 6.97 29.80 7.21
C GLN A 94 7.76 28.49 7.15
N GLU A 95 8.20 27.99 8.30
CA GLU A 95 8.89 26.69 8.38
C GLU A 95 7.90 25.61 8.82
N ILE A 96 7.77 24.56 8.01
CA ILE A 96 6.93 23.39 8.29
C ILE A 96 7.87 22.24 8.60
N LEU A 97 7.81 21.75 9.84
CA LEU A 97 8.68 20.70 10.33
C LEU A 97 8.10 19.32 9.99
N PHE A 98 8.95 18.47 9.43
CA PHE A 98 8.69 17.06 9.20
C PHE A 98 9.52 16.25 10.20
N PRO A 99 8.89 15.39 11.01
CA PRO A 99 9.58 14.60 12.01
C PRO A 99 10.48 13.55 11.34
N SER A 100 11.48 13.09 12.08
CA SER A 100 12.20 11.89 11.71
C SER A 100 11.27 10.69 11.76
N ILE A 101 11.50 9.77 10.84
CA ILE A 101 10.81 8.51 10.74
C ILE A 101 11.65 7.47 11.49
N ASN A 102 11.50 7.42 12.80
CA ASN A 102 12.08 6.37 13.62
C ASN A 102 11.22 5.10 13.48
N LYS A 103 11.80 3.92 13.79
CA LYS A 103 11.04 2.64 13.80
C LYS A 103 9.77 2.68 14.68
N GLU A 104 9.69 3.59 15.64
CA GLU A 104 8.55 3.77 16.55
C GLU A 104 7.28 4.31 15.86
N LEU A 105 7.41 5.26 14.93
CA LEU A 105 6.29 5.74 14.09
C LEU A 105 5.83 4.68 13.09
N ALA A 106 6.70 3.70 12.76
CA ALA A 106 6.31 2.57 11.95
C ALA A 106 5.34 1.63 12.69
N ILE A 107 5.30 1.64 14.04
CA ILE A 107 4.43 0.75 14.84
C ILE A 107 2.95 1.06 14.60
N ASP A 108 2.56 2.34 14.58
CA ASP A 108 1.18 2.72 14.27
C ASP A 108 0.81 2.39 12.81
N SER A 109 1.77 2.55 11.89
CA SER A 109 1.58 2.19 10.49
C SER A 109 1.49 0.66 10.29
N THR A 110 2.21 -0.15 11.07
CA THR A 110 2.13 -1.62 11.00
C THR A 110 0.77 -2.15 11.43
N LYS A 111 0.07 -1.48 12.35
CA LYS A 111 -1.29 -1.86 12.75
C LYS A 111 -2.30 -1.61 11.61
N TYR A 112 -2.11 -0.53 10.86
CA TYR A 112 -2.92 -0.23 9.67
C TYR A 112 -2.62 -1.19 8.51
N GLU A 113 -1.35 -1.53 8.31
CA GLU A 113 -0.91 -2.52 7.31
C GLU A 113 -1.40 -3.92 7.64
N ASP A 114 -1.35 -4.35 8.91
CA ASP A 114 -1.92 -5.62 9.35
C ASP A 114 -3.44 -5.65 9.12
N ALA A 115 -4.18 -4.61 9.52
CA ALA A 115 -5.64 -4.56 9.32
C ALA A 115 -6.05 -4.61 7.83
N THR A 116 -5.29 -3.95 6.95
CA THR A 116 -5.56 -3.98 5.50
C THR A 116 -5.14 -5.30 4.86
N LEU A 117 -4.02 -5.89 5.27
CA LEU A 117 -3.61 -7.24 4.86
C LEU A 117 -4.61 -8.30 5.31
N GLN A 118 -5.08 -8.24 6.56
CA GLN A 118 -6.12 -9.12 7.10
C GLN A 118 -7.41 -9.02 6.28
N LEU A 119 -7.80 -7.80 5.89
CA LEU A 119 -8.98 -7.59 5.04
C LEU A 119 -8.76 -8.17 3.62
N GLN A 120 -7.58 -7.97 3.03
CA GLN A 120 -7.23 -8.57 1.73
C GLN A 120 -7.22 -10.10 1.82
N LEU A 121 -6.56 -10.69 2.82
CA LEU A 121 -6.56 -12.13 3.05
C LEU A 121 -7.98 -12.67 3.21
N ARG A 122 -8.86 -11.98 3.96
CA ARG A 122 -10.26 -12.39 4.16
C ARG A 122 -11.08 -12.35 2.88
N ASN A 123 -10.91 -11.32 2.06
CA ASN A 123 -11.64 -11.19 0.79
C ASN A 123 -11.10 -12.17 -0.26
N THR A 124 -9.78 -12.37 -0.30
CA THR A 124 -9.11 -13.33 -1.18
C THR A 124 -9.41 -14.77 -0.80
N SER A 125 -9.45 -15.10 0.49
CA SER A 125 -9.79 -16.45 0.95
C SER A 125 -11.24 -16.82 0.62
N ALA A 126 -12.17 -15.86 0.71
CA ALA A 126 -13.54 -16.06 0.25
C ALA A 126 -13.59 -16.43 -1.24
N TYR A 127 -12.86 -15.68 -2.09
CA TYR A 127 -12.75 -15.99 -3.52
C TYR A 127 -12.24 -17.41 -3.79
N TYR A 128 -11.12 -17.81 -3.18
CA TYR A 128 -10.58 -19.17 -3.35
C TYR A 128 -11.54 -20.25 -2.86
N THR A 129 -12.26 -19.98 -1.77
CA THR A 129 -13.28 -20.92 -1.26
C THR A 129 -14.37 -21.15 -2.29
N TYR A 130 -14.89 -20.11 -2.95
CA TYR A 130 -15.87 -20.26 -4.03
C TYR A 130 -15.30 -21.03 -5.21
N VAL A 131 -14.07 -20.74 -5.63
CA VAL A 131 -13.42 -21.46 -6.73
C VAL A 131 -13.27 -22.95 -6.42
N ILE A 132 -12.81 -23.30 -5.21
CA ILE A 132 -12.68 -24.70 -4.77
C ILE A 132 -14.05 -25.40 -4.76
N LEU A 133 -15.10 -24.75 -4.26
CA LEU A 133 -16.45 -25.32 -4.24
C LEU A 133 -17.00 -25.55 -5.63
N LEU A 134 -16.78 -24.61 -6.56
CA LEU A 134 -17.18 -24.76 -7.96
C LEU A 134 -16.45 -25.93 -8.63
N LEU A 135 -15.13 -26.05 -8.41
CA LEU A 135 -14.35 -27.18 -8.92
C LEU A 135 -14.84 -28.51 -8.35
N LYS A 136 -15.10 -28.58 -7.03
CA LYS A 136 -15.68 -29.77 -6.39
C LYS A 136 -17.03 -30.13 -7.01
N SER A 137 -17.92 -29.16 -7.19
CA SER A 137 -19.24 -29.38 -7.81
C SER A 137 -19.13 -29.94 -9.23
N LEU A 138 -18.21 -29.40 -10.05
CA LEU A 138 -17.94 -29.91 -11.40
C LEU A 138 -17.42 -31.35 -11.38
N VAL A 139 -16.50 -31.68 -10.46
CA VAL A 139 -15.98 -33.04 -10.30
C VAL A 139 -17.07 -34.00 -9.86
N TYR A 140 -17.86 -33.67 -8.83
CA TYR A 140 -18.98 -34.50 -8.39
C TYR A 140 -20.02 -34.71 -9.50
N SER A 141 -20.34 -33.66 -10.26
CA SER A 141 -21.27 -33.76 -11.38
C SER A 141 -20.75 -34.69 -12.49
N ALA A 142 -19.46 -34.58 -12.84
CA ALA A 142 -18.83 -35.47 -13.82
C ALA A 142 -18.81 -36.93 -13.35
N ILE A 143 -18.47 -37.17 -12.07
CA ILE A 143 -18.49 -38.50 -11.45
C ILE A 143 -19.91 -39.08 -11.45
N THR A 144 -20.92 -38.32 -11.00
CA THR A 144 -22.32 -38.77 -11.00
C THR A 144 -22.83 -39.03 -12.43
N ALA A 145 -22.48 -38.17 -13.40
CA ALA A 145 -22.83 -38.38 -14.80
C ALA A 145 -22.16 -39.65 -15.37
N PHE A 146 -20.91 -39.94 -15.00
CA PHE A 146 -20.23 -41.19 -15.34
C PHE A 146 -20.95 -42.41 -14.77
N TYR A 147 -21.39 -42.37 -13.51
CA TYR A 147 -22.15 -43.47 -12.91
C TYR A 147 -23.55 -43.64 -13.54
N LEU A 148 -24.23 -42.54 -13.91
CA LEU A 148 -25.58 -42.58 -14.49
C LEU A 148 -25.60 -42.94 -15.98
N LEU A 149 -24.62 -42.47 -16.76
CA LEU A 149 -24.50 -42.75 -18.18
C LEU A 149 -23.65 -44.00 -18.47
N GLY A 150 -22.85 -44.46 -17.51
CA GLY A 150 -21.85 -45.52 -17.66
C GLY A 150 -22.18 -46.89 -17.08
N GLY A 151 -23.40 -47.17 -16.59
CA GLY A 151 -23.72 -48.53 -16.12
C GLY A 151 -24.20 -49.48 -17.23
N PRO A 152 -23.71 -50.73 -17.33
CA PRO A 152 -22.33 -51.22 -17.37
C PRO A 152 -22.00 -51.81 -18.76
N VAL A 153 -20.82 -51.52 -19.34
CA VAL A 153 -20.21 -52.41 -20.34
C VAL A 153 -18.73 -52.57 -20.01
N LEU A 154 -18.44 -53.28 -18.91
CA LEU A 154 -17.25 -54.12 -18.77
C LEU A 154 -17.62 -55.30 -17.87
N CYS A 155 -18.18 -56.33 -18.49
CA CYS A 155 -18.03 -57.68 -17.96
C CYS A 155 -16.52 -58.00 -17.93
N GLY A 156 -15.99 -58.36 -16.76
CA GLY A 156 -14.72 -59.07 -16.64
C GLY A 156 -13.69 -58.45 -15.71
N ASN A 157 -13.74 -58.87 -14.44
CA ASN A 157 -12.63 -59.06 -13.49
C ASN A 157 -11.55 -57.97 -13.32
N GLY A 158 -11.55 -57.36 -12.12
CA GLY A 158 -10.31 -57.04 -11.38
C GLY A 158 -9.81 -55.61 -11.45
N ILE A 159 -10.55 -54.64 -10.90
CA ILE A 159 -9.99 -53.32 -10.54
C ILE A 159 -10.64 -52.88 -9.23
N ASP A 160 -10.13 -53.37 -8.09
CA ASP A 160 -10.60 -52.99 -6.75
C ASP A 160 -9.45 -52.54 -5.81
N LEU A 161 -8.34 -52.03 -6.36
CA LEU A 161 -7.21 -51.64 -5.50
C LEU A 161 -6.43 -50.38 -5.90
N GLN A 162 -6.85 -49.60 -6.90
CA GLN A 162 -6.13 -48.37 -7.27
C GLN A 162 -6.82 -47.06 -6.90
N ILE A 163 -8.14 -47.02 -6.78
CA ILE A 163 -8.86 -45.75 -6.57
C ILE A 163 -8.84 -45.33 -5.10
N THR A 164 -8.80 -46.29 -4.18
CA THR A 164 -8.76 -46.06 -2.72
C THR A 164 -7.40 -45.52 -2.24
N GLU A 165 -6.30 -45.89 -2.90
CA GLU A 165 -4.96 -45.44 -2.52
C GLU A 165 -4.74 -43.96 -2.89
N GLU A 166 -5.23 -43.52 -4.06
CA GLU A 166 -5.10 -42.11 -4.50
C GLU A 166 -5.92 -41.15 -3.65
N THR A 167 -7.09 -41.59 -3.15
CA THR A 167 -7.98 -40.75 -2.33
C THR A 167 -7.45 -40.52 -0.91
N GLU A 168 -6.73 -41.48 -0.33
CA GLU A 168 -6.06 -41.31 0.96
C GLU A 168 -4.80 -40.42 0.88
N THR A 169 -4.01 -40.52 -0.20
CA THR A 169 -2.88 -39.59 -0.40
C THR A 169 -3.33 -38.14 -0.57
N PHE A 170 -4.47 -37.89 -1.22
CA PHE A 170 -4.95 -36.53 -1.45
C PHE A 170 -5.50 -35.87 -0.18
N THR A 171 -6.15 -36.63 0.71
CA THR A 171 -6.65 -36.11 2.00
C THR A 171 -5.50 -35.81 2.97
N LEU A 172 -4.49 -36.67 3.04
CA LEU A 172 -3.30 -36.44 3.88
C LEU A 172 -2.52 -35.19 3.45
N GLN A 173 -2.39 -34.95 2.15
CA GLN A 173 -1.69 -33.78 1.62
C GLN A 173 -2.46 -32.46 1.84
N GLN A 174 -3.79 -32.55 2.01
CA GLN A 174 -4.65 -31.41 2.32
C GLN A 174 -4.63 -31.04 3.81
N GLU A 175 -4.48 -32.00 4.73
CA GLU A 175 -4.27 -31.71 6.16
C GLU A 175 -2.89 -31.10 6.43
N GLN A 176 -1.85 -31.51 5.68
CA GLN A 176 -0.49 -30.98 5.83
C GLN A 176 -0.32 -29.53 5.32
N MET A 177 -1.22 -29.04 4.46
CA MET A 177 -1.25 -27.64 4.00
C MET A 177 -2.07 -26.71 4.90
N LEU A 178 -2.77 -27.25 5.91
CA LEU A 178 -3.66 -26.50 6.80
C LEU A 178 -3.13 -26.36 8.24
N SER A 179 -1.96 -26.95 8.54
CA SER A 179 -1.18 -26.76 9.78
C SER A 179 0.00 -25.82 9.57
#